data_AF-A0A8T1CKX0-F1
#
_entry.id   AF-A0A8T1CKX0-F1
#
_cell.length_a   1.000
_cell.length_b   1.000
_cell.length_c   1.000
_cell.angle_alpha   90.00
_cell.angle_beta   90.00
_cell.angle_gamma   90.00
#
_symmetry.space_group_name_H-M   'P 1'
#
loop_
_entity.id
_entity.type
_entity.pdbx_description
1 polymer ?
#
loop_
_entity_poly.entity_id
_entity_poly.type
_entity_poly.pdbx_seq_one_letter_code
_entity_poly.pdbx_strand_id
1 'polypeptide(L)'
;MGDYGQYDVPKADEMINFKVGQPAPAMLPLDKIREAATLKFAETDPMFLQYGVIKGYPKFRKTLAEFLTKGYQHEVDPEKLFVTNGVTGGLALICSLFLQSGDLVFMEEPSYFLALSIMKDFKINVRQIRMEEDGLDIDELERLLQRGIVPKMLYTIPTCHNPTGRTLSVEKRKRLVELSVKYGFIIVADEVYQLLSFPHVTPPPPMFTFDEHDTVLALGSFSKILAPALRLGWIQGSHKLLSKIEGCGQLDSSGGISPVISGIVHAAIASGLQQEHLDTTVQTLWGRADALMKELKACLPEGVTFEVPDGGYFVLVRLPEGMNANDLLPIAQKHKVMYLPGASFSSNMKNFLRLSFSWYDFPDMQLGARRLADAIREYQEVFAAQKSAEEATSTSEGKGVRVAVHGHDGRLGSLIVTELNKTDNDASFAGAIVTRLETGVQAPDLNNVDVVIDVTLPAGTKKVISYLREQKDAGKISKLPALVVGTTGALPMEDLEAYSKLAPVALRSNFSVGVPLVSELIKAAAFKLPSEGWNVEVTEIHHTKKLDAPSGTAKTLVKSLAATGASCLGETGQAPTHSLRLGDEVGQHTVLFAGPGERIEIVHQATRREVFAIGAVRVATQAPSLPLGLHSD
;
A
#
# COMPACT_ATOMS: atom_id res chain seq x y z
N MET A 1 28.07 -19.62 -9.86
CA MET A 1 27.34 -18.79 -8.88
C MET A 1 25.92 -18.65 -9.42
N GLY A 2 24.85 -19.10 -8.78
CA GLY A 2 24.65 -19.84 -7.54
C GLY A 2 23.16 -20.22 -7.50
N ASP A 3 22.84 -21.45 -7.15
CA ASP A 3 21.49 -22.03 -7.00
C ASP A 3 20.75 -21.54 -5.73
N TYR A 4 21.28 -20.51 -5.07
CA TYR A 4 20.87 -20.08 -3.74
C TYR A 4 20.89 -18.55 -3.63
N GLY A 5 19.72 -17.93 -3.47
CA GLY A 5 19.55 -16.49 -3.31
C GLY A 5 18.07 -16.08 -3.35
N GLN A 6 17.70 -15.05 -2.58
CA GLN A 6 16.31 -14.55 -2.55
C GLN A 6 15.91 -13.88 -3.88
N TYR A 7 16.87 -13.31 -4.60
CA TYR A 7 16.66 -12.57 -5.83
C TYR A 7 17.68 -13.00 -6.87
N ASP A 8 17.22 -13.14 -8.12
CA ASP A 8 18.10 -13.17 -9.27
C ASP A 8 18.45 -11.71 -9.64
N VAL A 9 19.70 -11.32 -9.42
CA VAL A 9 20.17 -9.95 -9.64
C VAL A 9 21.01 -9.92 -10.91
N PRO A 10 20.57 -9.23 -11.97
CA PRO A 10 21.25 -9.24 -13.25
C PRO A 10 22.60 -8.54 -13.19
N LYS A 11 23.48 -8.90 -14.14
CA LYS A 11 24.76 -8.19 -14.32
C LYS A 11 24.52 -6.77 -14.83
N ALA A 12 25.45 -5.87 -14.53
CA ALA A 12 25.31 -4.44 -14.83
C ALA A 12 25.17 -4.12 -16.33
N ASP A 13 25.81 -4.89 -17.20
CA ASP A 13 25.73 -4.78 -18.67
C ASP A 13 24.34 -5.15 -19.20
N GLU A 14 23.68 -6.11 -18.54
CA GLU A 14 22.29 -6.49 -18.81
C GLU A 14 21.30 -5.47 -18.24
N MET A 15 21.42 -5.16 -16.94
CA MET A 15 20.45 -4.34 -16.19
C MET A 15 21.03 -3.88 -14.85
N ILE A 16 20.83 -2.60 -14.51
CA ILE A 16 21.11 -2.08 -13.16
C ILE A 16 19.84 -2.16 -12.31
N ASN A 17 19.80 -3.04 -11.32
CA ASN A 17 18.65 -3.24 -10.46
C ASN A 17 18.82 -2.61 -9.06
N PHE A 18 18.45 -1.34 -8.91
CA PHE A 18 18.49 -0.63 -7.63
C PHE A 18 17.39 -1.04 -6.63
N LYS A 19 16.54 -2.02 -6.94
CA LYS A 19 15.49 -2.50 -6.01
C LYS A 19 16.08 -3.24 -4.80
N VAL A 20 17.23 -3.86 -4.97
CA VAL A 20 17.79 -4.88 -4.07
C VAL A 20 18.39 -4.24 -2.82
N GLY A 21 17.74 -4.40 -1.66
CA GLY A 21 18.17 -3.83 -0.37
C GLY A 21 19.04 -4.76 0.49
N GLN A 22 19.84 -5.63 -0.12
CA GLN A 22 20.71 -6.61 0.56
C GLN A 22 22.17 -6.42 0.12
N PRO A 23 23.17 -6.80 0.95
CA PRO A 23 24.57 -6.68 0.56
C PRO A 23 24.89 -7.56 -0.66
N ALA A 24 25.76 -7.06 -1.55
CA ALA A 24 26.28 -7.85 -2.65
C ALA A 24 27.12 -9.04 -2.15
N PRO A 25 27.19 -10.15 -2.93
CA PRO A 25 28.05 -11.28 -2.61
C PRO A 25 29.51 -10.90 -2.38
N ALA A 26 30.04 -9.93 -3.14
CA ALA A 26 31.41 -9.43 -2.98
C ALA A 26 31.68 -8.75 -1.64
N MET A 27 30.63 -8.30 -0.94
CA MET A 27 30.74 -7.73 0.40
C MET A 27 30.64 -8.79 1.51
N LEU A 28 30.28 -10.04 1.20
CA LEU A 28 30.09 -11.07 2.22
C LEU A 28 31.44 -11.64 2.66
N PRO A 29 31.81 -11.56 3.95
CA PRO A 29 33.16 -11.87 4.41
C PRO A 29 33.33 -13.36 4.71
N LEU A 30 33.16 -14.21 3.70
CA LEU A 30 33.17 -15.68 3.85
C LEU A 30 34.44 -16.20 4.54
N ASP A 31 35.61 -15.66 4.17
CA ASP A 31 36.88 -16.09 4.75
C ASP A 31 37.02 -15.68 6.22
N LYS A 32 36.59 -14.46 6.59
CA LYS A 32 36.56 -14.02 8.00
C LYS A 32 35.61 -14.86 8.84
N ILE A 33 34.45 -15.24 8.29
CA ILE A 33 33.52 -16.16 8.97
C ILE A 33 34.14 -17.56 9.12
N ARG A 34 34.85 -18.06 8.10
CA ARG A 34 35.54 -19.36 8.17
C ARG A 34 36.63 -19.35 9.24
N GLU A 35 37.40 -18.26 9.33
CA GLU A 35 38.42 -18.07 10.36
C GLU A 35 37.78 -18.02 11.75
N ALA A 36 36.76 -17.18 11.95
CA ALA A 36 36.05 -17.06 13.23
C ALA A 36 35.42 -18.40 13.66
N ALA A 37 34.85 -19.15 12.73
CA ALA A 37 34.33 -20.49 12.99
C ALA A 37 35.45 -21.46 13.40
N THR A 38 36.59 -21.43 12.71
CA THR A 38 37.75 -22.26 13.04
C THR A 38 38.28 -21.94 14.45
N LEU A 39 38.41 -20.65 14.79
CA LEU A 39 38.77 -20.20 16.14
C LEU A 39 37.78 -20.71 17.17
N LYS A 40 36.47 -20.61 16.90
CA LYS A 40 35.44 -21.04 17.84
C LYS A 40 35.41 -22.56 18.05
N PHE A 41 35.55 -23.34 16.97
CA PHE A 41 35.54 -24.81 17.02
C PHE A 41 36.87 -25.43 17.44
N ALA A 42 37.94 -24.63 17.57
CA ALA A 42 39.18 -25.05 18.19
C ALA A 42 39.11 -25.07 19.74
N GLU A 43 38.07 -24.48 20.34
CA GLU A 43 37.84 -24.59 21.79
C GLU A 43 37.58 -26.06 22.18
N THR A 44 38.12 -26.47 23.33
CA THR A 44 38.01 -27.87 23.80
C THR A 44 36.81 -28.13 24.71
N ASP A 45 36.07 -27.10 25.09
CA ASP A 45 34.91 -27.21 25.97
C ASP A 45 33.65 -27.60 25.17
N PRO A 46 33.12 -28.83 25.33
CA PRO A 46 31.93 -29.27 24.60
C PRO A 46 30.66 -28.52 25.04
N MET A 47 30.67 -27.77 26.16
CA MET A 47 29.49 -26.99 26.59
C MET A 47 29.01 -25.97 25.57
N PHE A 48 29.87 -25.56 24.64
CA PHE A 48 29.46 -24.67 23.56
C PHE A 48 28.31 -25.24 22.71
N LEU A 49 28.18 -26.57 22.60
CA LEU A 49 27.15 -27.24 21.80
C LEU A 49 25.87 -27.58 22.58
N GLN A 50 25.78 -27.21 23.85
CA GLN A 50 24.59 -27.44 24.67
C GLN A 50 23.55 -26.32 24.48
N TYR A 51 22.31 -26.58 24.93
CA TYR A 51 21.34 -25.53 25.22
C TYR A 51 21.98 -24.39 26.04
N GLY A 52 21.64 -23.16 25.64
CA GLY A 52 22.27 -21.95 26.18
C GLY A 52 21.43 -21.27 27.25
N VAL A 53 21.79 -20.01 27.49
CA VAL A 53 21.04 -19.09 28.36
C VAL A 53 19.99 -18.37 27.51
N ILE A 54 18.79 -18.15 28.06
CA ILE A 54 17.66 -17.52 27.35
C ILE A 54 18.02 -16.17 26.72
N LYS A 55 18.72 -15.28 27.44
CA LYS A 55 19.21 -13.99 26.91
C LYS A 55 20.22 -14.13 25.76
N GLY A 56 20.80 -15.31 25.58
CA GLY A 56 21.87 -15.59 24.63
C GLY A 56 23.23 -15.81 25.29
N TYR A 57 24.17 -16.33 24.49
CA TYR A 57 25.50 -16.75 24.94
C TYR A 57 26.23 -15.62 25.72
N PRO A 58 26.55 -15.81 27.02
CA PRO A 58 27.04 -14.72 27.87
C PRO A 58 28.33 -14.04 27.37
N LYS A 59 29.31 -14.82 26.89
CA LYS A 59 30.56 -14.23 26.35
C LYS A 59 30.28 -13.39 25.11
N PHE A 60 29.34 -13.82 24.26
CA PHE A 60 28.90 -13.05 23.11
C PHE A 60 28.24 -11.73 23.52
N ARG A 61 27.30 -11.75 24.48
CA ARG A 61 26.66 -10.51 24.98
C ARG A 61 27.68 -9.50 25.50
N LYS A 62 28.70 -9.97 26.23
CA LYS A 62 29.79 -9.10 26.70
C LYS A 62 30.59 -8.49 25.54
N THR A 63 31.06 -9.30 24.60
CA THR A 63 31.83 -8.78 23.44
C THR A 63 30.98 -7.92 22.51
N LEU A 64 29.68 -8.22 22.39
CA LEU A 64 28.73 -7.42 21.64
C LEU A 64 28.58 -6.05 22.30
N ALA A 65 28.39 -5.99 23.61
CA ALA A 65 28.33 -4.74 24.35
C ALA A 65 29.59 -3.87 24.18
N GLU A 66 30.79 -4.47 24.21
CA GLU A 66 32.05 -3.76 23.96
C GLU A 66 32.11 -3.21 22.52
N PHE A 67 31.75 -4.03 21.53
CA PHE A 67 31.68 -3.63 20.12
C PHE A 67 30.68 -2.49 19.88
N LEU A 68 29.48 -2.60 20.44
CA LEU A 68 28.44 -1.59 20.34
C LEU A 68 28.83 -0.32 21.09
N THR A 69 29.50 -0.42 22.24
CA THR A 69 29.97 0.76 22.99
C THR A 69 30.90 1.61 22.15
N LYS A 70 31.82 0.97 21.42
CA LYS A 70 32.72 1.66 20.48
C LYS A 70 31.95 2.28 19.32
N GLY A 71 31.05 1.53 18.69
CA GLY A 71 30.31 1.98 17.51
C GLY A 71 29.25 3.04 17.78
N TYR A 72 28.58 2.95 18.94
CA TYR A 72 27.58 3.91 19.39
C TYR A 72 28.20 5.11 20.10
N GLN A 73 29.47 5.03 20.50
CA GLN A 73 30.15 6.04 21.33
C GLN A 73 29.43 6.29 22.66
N HIS A 74 28.72 5.29 23.16
CA HIS A 74 27.93 5.30 24.40
C HIS A 74 28.00 3.94 25.06
N GLU A 75 28.07 3.89 26.39
CA GLU A 75 28.17 2.64 27.13
C GLU A 75 26.95 1.74 26.88
N VAL A 76 27.21 0.48 26.54
CA VAL A 76 26.21 -0.57 26.41
C VAL A 76 26.43 -1.60 27.50
N ASP A 77 25.42 -1.81 28.34
CA ASP A 77 25.43 -2.85 29.38
C ASP A 77 25.06 -4.21 28.76
N PRO A 78 25.90 -5.25 28.86
CA PRO A 78 25.59 -6.58 28.33
C PRO A 78 24.36 -7.23 28.98
N GLU A 79 23.96 -6.86 30.19
CA GLU A 79 22.76 -7.37 30.84
C GLU A 79 21.47 -6.77 30.30
N LYS A 80 21.58 -5.66 29.55
CA LYS A 80 20.50 -5.02 28.79
C LYS A 80 20.43 -5.52 27.34
N LEU A 81 21.16 -6.59 26.99
CA LEU A 81 21.12 -7.20 25.67
C LEU A 81 20.44 -8.57 25.69
N PHE A 82 19.59 -8.80 24.70
CA PHE A 82 18.94 -10.07 24.41
C PHE A 82 19.19 -10.48 22.95
N VAL A 83 19.71 -11.69 22.71
CA VAL A 83 20.06 -12.16 21.36
C VAL A 83 18.81 -12.62 20.60
N THR A 84 18.69 -12.23 19.34
CA THR A 84 17.57 -12.59 18.45
C THR A 84 18.06 -13.22 17.15
N ASN A 85 17.14 -13.84 16.41
CA ASN A 85 17.40 -14.37 15.07
C ASN A 85 17.31 -13.28 13.98
N GLY A 86 17.92 -12.13 14.25
CA GLY A 86 17.83 -10.90 13.47
C GLY A 86 16.59 -10.06 13.78
N VAL A 87 16.55 -8.83 13.24
CA VAL A 87 15.50 -7.83 13.52
C VAL A 87 14.08 -8.35 13.28
N THR A 88 13.85 -9.11 12.21
CA THR A 88 12.52 -9.69 11.88
C THR A 88 11.99 -10.57 13.00
N GLY A 89 12.81 -11.47 13.53
CA GLY A 89 12.37 -12.36 14.59
C GLY A 89 12.32 -11.66 15.95
N GLY A 90 13.18 -10.66 16.18
CA GLY A 90 13.05 -9.76 17.32
C GLY A 90 11.73 -8.99 17.32
N LEU A 91 11.36 -8.39 16.19
CA LEU A 91 10.10 -7.67 16.04
C LEU A 91 8.90 -8.61 16.19
N ALA A 92 8.93 -9.80 15.59
CA ALA A 92 7.85 -10.78 15.74
C ALA A 92 7.67 -11.24 17.20
N LEU A 93 8.78 -11.43 17.93
CA LEU A 93 8.75 -11.75 19.37
C LEU A 93 8.18 -10.59 20.20
N ILE A 94 8.53 -9.35 19.85
CA ILE A 94 7.93 -8.17 20.50
C ILE A 94 6.42 -8.10 20.20
N CYS A 95 6.01 -8.29 18.95
CA CYS A 95 4.59 -8.29 18.59
C CYS A 95 3.81 -9.39 19.35
N SER A 96 4.37 -10.60 19.49
CA SER A 96 3.67 -11.70 20.16
C SER A 96 3.53 -11.53 21.67
N LEU A 97 4.45 -10.80 22.31
CA LEU A 97 4.50 -10.66 23.77
C LEU A 97 3.91 -9.35 24.29
N PHE A 98 3.95 -8.29 23.50
CA PHE A 98 3.56 -6.94 23.93
C PHE A 98 2.28 -6.44 23.28
N LEU A 99 1.77 -7.10 22.23
CA LEU A 99 0.58 -6.69 21.51
C LEU A 99 -0.47 -7.80 21.46
N GLN A 100 -1.72 -7.39 21.26
CA GLN A 100 -2.86 -8.24 20.96
C GLN A 100 -3.49 -7.82 19.62
N SER A 101 -4.19 -8.75 18.98
CA SER A 101 -4.97 -8.44 17.77
C SER A 101 -5.90 -7.24 18.02
N GLY A 102 -5.84 -6.25 17.14
CA GLY A 102 -6.61 -5.01 17.26
C GLY A 102 -5.94 -3.89 18.07
N ASP A 103 -4.81 -4.15 18.73
CA ASP A 103 -4.04 -3.07 19.37
C ASP A 103 -3.58 -2.04 18.34
N LEU A 104 -3.49 -0.79 18.80
CA LEU A 104 -3.03 0.34 17.99
C LEU A 104 -1.52 0.47 18.05
N VAL A 105 -0.87 0.53 16.89
CA VAL A 105 0.56 0.84 16.75
C VAL A 105 0.75 2.04 15.84
N PHE A 106 1.60 2.96 16.26
CA PHE A 106 2.03 4.08 15.43
C PHE A 106 3.30 3.70 14.66
N MET A 107 3.38 4.14 13.41
CA MET A 107 4.53 3.97 12.52
C MET A 107 4.74 5.23 11.69
N GLU A 108 5.92 5.42 11.12
CA GLU A 108 6.16 6.50 10.17
C GLU A 108 5.37 6.28 8.85
N GLU A 109 5.01 7.38 8.17
CA GLU A 109 4.55 7.40 6.79
C GLU A 109 5.55 8.18 5.93
N PRO A 110 6.32 7.52 5.05
CA PRO A 110 6.40 6.07 4.82
C PRO A 110 7.13 5.30 5.92
N SER A 111 7.08 3.97 5.88
CA SER A 111 7.92 3.10 6.72
C SER A 111 8.32 1.82 5.98
N TYR A 112 9.06 0.94 6.65
CA TYR A 112 9.53 -0.32 6.09
C TYR A 112 8.37 -1.29 5.85
N PHE A 113 8.06 -1.52 4.57
CA PHE A 113 6.93 -2.33 4.15
C PHE A 113 6.88 -3.76 4.72
N LEU A 114 8.02 -4.38 5.06
CA LEU A 114 8.00 -5.70 5.69
C LEU A 114 7.67 -5.65 7.19
N ALA A 115 7.98 -4.55 7.89
CA ALA A 115 7.47 -4.33 9.24
C ALA A 115 5.94 -4.17 9.21
N LEU A 116 5.40 -3.43 8.24
CA LEU A 116 3.94 -3.34 8.02
C LEU A 116 3.32 -4.72 7.76
N SER A 117 3.96 -5.58 6.96
CA SER A 117 3.51 -6.96 6.75
C SER A 117 3.51 -7.78 8.05
N ILE A 118 4.54 -7.67 8.88
CA ILE A 118 4.58 -8.35 10.19
C ILE A 118 3.43 -7.87 11.07
N MET A 119 3.20 -6.56 11.18
CA MET A 119 2.08 -6.01 11.95
C MET A 119 0.73 -6.55 11.45
N LYS A 120 0.56 -6.69 10.13
CA LYS A 120 -0.63 -7.28 9.51
C LYS A 120 -0.82 -8.75 9.88
N ASP A 121 0.25 -9.54 9.90
CA ASP A 121 0.19 -10.97 10.28
C ASP A 121 -0.30 -11.14 11.72
N PHE A 122 0.07 -10.22 12.61
CA PHE A 122 -0.42 -10.15 14.00
C PHE A 122 -1.77 -9.43 14.16
N LYS A 123 -2.42 -9.01 13.06
CA LYS A 123 -3.71 -8.29 13.05
C LYS A 123 -3.70 -7.01 13.88
N ILE A 124 -2.58 -6.29 13.83
CA ILE A 124 -2.39 -5.02 14.53
C ILE A 124 -2.98 -3.88 13.71
N ASN A 125 -3.66 -2.94 14.39
CA ASN A 125 -4.14 -1.71 13.77
C ASN A 125 -2.99 -0.72 13.69
N VAL A 126 -2.46 -0.52 12.48
CA VAL A 126 -1.39 0.47 12.25
C VAL A 126 -2.01 1.81 11.88
N ARG A 127 -1.62 2.86 12.58
CA ARG A 127 -1.83 4.25 12.15
C ARG A 127 -0.48 4.86 11.83
N GLN A 128 -0.30 5.26 10.58
CA GLN A 128 0.92 5.93 10.18
C GLN A 128 0.83 7.44 10.47
N ILE A 129 1.98 8.04 10.79
CA ILE A 129 2.18 9.45 11.11
C ILE A 129 3.20 9.99 10.12
N ARG A 130 2.93 11.18 9.56
CA ARG A 130 3.75 11.70 8.46
C ARG A 130 5.19 11.98 8.90
N MET A 131 6.10 11.97 7.93
CA MET A 131 7.49 12.39 8.12
C MET A 131 7.72 13.79 7.53
N GLU A 132 8.48 14.58 8.26
CA GLU A 132 9.16 15.81 7.86
C GLU A 132 10.62 15.52 7.46
N GLU A 133 11.36 16.52 6.99
CA GLU A 133 12.74 16.37 6.50
C GLU A 133 13.70 15.78 7.55
N ASP A 134 13.48 16.07 8.83
CA ASP A 134 14.25 15.55 9.96
C ASP A 134 13.59 14.33 10.64
N GLY A 135 12.62 13.70 9.99
CA GLY A 135 11.99 12.45 10.41
C GLY A 135 10.52 12.60 10.84
N LEU A 136 10.05 11.72 11.73
CA LEU A 136 8.66 11.70 12.22
C LEU A 136 8.12 13.09 12.64
N ASP A 137 6.89 13.43 12.23
CA ASP A 137 6.16 14.62 12.68
C ASP A 137 5.72 14.43 14.14
N ILE A 138 6.53 15.00 15.05
CA ILE A 138 6.31 14.91 16.49
C ILE A 138 5.09 15.73 16.92
N ASP A 139 4.77 16.82 16.22
CA ASP A 139 3.63 17.67 16.55
C ASP A 139 2.30 16.98 16.19
N GLU A 140 2.24 16.28 15.04
CA GLU A 140 1.14 15.38 14.72
C GLU A 140 1.00 14.29 15.78
N LEU A 141 2.08 13.58 16.12
CA LEU A 141 2.07 12.56 17.16
C LEU A 141 1.51 13.11 18.48
N GLU A 142 2.04 14.22 18.98
CA GLU A 142 1.61 14.78 20.26
C GLU A 142 0.14 15.24 20.21
N ARG A 143 -0.35 15.83 19.11
CA ARG A 143 -1.76 16.17 18.94
C ARG A 143 -2.68 14.94 19.01
N LEU A 144 -2.26 13.80 18.48
CA LEU A 144 -3.02 12.55 18.58
C LEU A 144 -3.07 12.03 20.02
N LEU A 145 -1.93 12.05 20.71
CA LEU A 145 -1.82 11.63 22.10
C LEU A 145 -2.67 12.51 23.03
N GLN A 146 -2.63 13.84 22.85
CA GLN A 146 -3.45 14.81 23.60
C GLN A 146 -4.95 14.61 23.39
N ARG A 147 -5.37 14.07 22.23
CA ARG A 147 -6.75 13.68 21.94
C ARG A 147 -7.17 12.33 22.52
N GLY A 148 -6.28 11.68 23.27
CA GLY A 148 -6.53 10.36 23.87
C GLY A 148 -6.30 9.19 22.90
N ILE A 149 -5.73 9.43 21.72
CA ILE A 149 -5.38 8.37 20.76
C ILE A 149 -3.97 7.90 21.11
N VAL A 150 -3.87 7.01 22.09
CA VAL A 150 -2.60 6.49 22.61
C VAL A 150 -2.34 5.10 22.04
N PRO A 151 -1.20 4.87 21.35
CA PRO A 151 -0.86 3.54 20.84
C PRO A 151 -0.37 2.64 21.98
N LYS A 152 -0.34 1.34 21.76
CA LYS A 152 0.46 0.43 22.61
C LYS A 152 1.95 0.54 22.33
N MET A 153 2.28 0.86 21.08
CA MET A 153 3.65 0.92 20.61
C MET A 153 3.82 1.96 19.50
N LEU A 154 4.98 2.61 19.48
CA LEU A 154 5.51 3.34 18.33
C LEU A 154 6.67 2.53 17.74
N TYR A 155 6.57 2.11 16.49
CA TYR A 155 7.71 1.59 15.73
C TYR A 155 8.32 2.71 14.89
N THR A 156 9.64 2.86 14.97
CA THR A 156 10.40 3.90 14.24
C THR A 156 11.74 3.36 13.76
N ILE A 157 12.23 3.85 12.62
CA ILE A 157 13.59 3.57 12.13
C ILE A 157 14.40 4.87 12.28
N PRO A 158 15.08 5.10 13.42
CA PRO A 158 15.55 6.43 13.77
C PRO A 158 16.80 6.88 13.00
N THR A 159 17.53 5.96 12.36
CA THR A 159 18.81 6.25 11.67
C THR A 159 18.81 5.66 10.27
N CYS A 160 19.16 6.49 9.28
CA CYS A 160 19.23 6.10 7.87
C CYS A 160 17.96 5.34 7.41
N HIS A 161 16.80 5.94 7.68
CA HIS A 161 15.47 5.36 7.61
C HIS A 161 15.19 4.66 6.25
N ASN A 162 14.48 3.53 6.26
CA ASN A 162 14.04 2.86 5.03
C ASN A 162 12.56 3.18 4.77
N PRO A 163 12.21 3.94 3.71
CA PRO A 163 13.00 4.15 2.49
C PRO A 163 13.75 5.48 2.34
N THR A 164 13.56 6.44 3.24
CA THR A 164 13.89 7.84 2.99
C THR A 164 15.38 8.19 3.09
N GLY A 165 16.15 7.43 3.87
CA GLY A 165 17.54 7.74 4.21
C GLY A 165 17.70 8.79 5.31
N ARG A 166 16.60 9.34 5.83
CA ARG A 166 16.57 10.37 6.88
C ARG A 166 16.99 9.82 8.24
N THR A 167 17.48 10.70 9.11
CA THR A 167 17.88 10.39 10.48
C THR A 167 17.16 11.32 11.45
N LEU A 168 16.53 10.76 12.48
CA LEU A 168 15.93 11.52 13.56
C LEU A 168 17.00 12.24 14.37
N SER A 169 16.78 13.55 14.59
CA SER A 169 17.60 14.40 15.45
C SER A 169 17.61 13.92 16.91
N VAL A 170 18.62 14.37 17.67
CA VAL A 170 18.74 14.08 19.11
C VAL A 170 17.52 14.61 19.86
N GLU A 171 17.04 15.78 19.49
CA GLU A 171 15.89 16.45 20.09
C GLU A 171 14.62 15.64 19.89
N LYS A 172 14.35 15.15 18.66
CA LYS A 172 13.18 14.30 18.38
C LYS A 172 13.28 12.96 19.11
N ARG A 173 14.46 12.33 19.21
CA ARG A 173 14.65 11.08 19.99
C ARG A 173 14.30 11.27 21.46
N LYS A 174 14.87 12.29 22.11
CA LYS A 174 14.55 12.64 23.51
C LYS A 174 13.07 12.89 23.68
N ARG A 175 12.48 13.70 22.80
CA ARG A 175 11.06 14.05 22.87
C ARG A 175 10.15 12.83 22.73
N LEU A 176 10.49 11.88 21.86
CA LEU A 176 9.74 10.64 21.72
C LEU A 176 9.74 9.81 23.00
N VAL A 177 10.91 9.68 23.65
CA VAL A 177 11.00 8.97 24.94
C VAL A 177 10.24 9.71 26.05
N GLU A 178 10.27 11.04 26.09
CA GLU A 178 9.43 11.79 27.04
C GLU A 178 7.93 11.53 26.81
N LEU A 179 7.49 11.47 25.55
CA LEU A 179 6.10 11.20 25.19
C LEU A 179 5.70 9.75 25.51
N SER A 180 6.59 8.77 25.30
CA SER A 180 6.32 7.36 25.63
C SER A 180 6.07 7.19 27.12
N VAL A 181 6.84 7.88 27.94
CA VAL A 181 6.68 7.90 29.40
C VAL A 181 5.40 8.62 29.81
N LYS A 182 5.17 9.82 29.27
CA LYS A 182 4.01 10.65 29.62
C LYS A 182 2.68 9.97 29.30
N TYR A 183 2.58 9.29 28.16
CA TYR A 183 1.34 8.67 27.69
C TYR A 183 1.28 7.15 27.86
N GLY A 184 2.39 6.51 28.24
CA GLY A 184 2.41 5.09 28.61
C GLY A 184 2.40 4.12 27.43
N PHE A 185 3.25 4.34 26.43
CA PHE A 185 3.45 3.42 25.30
C PHE A 185 4.91 2.97 25.18
N ILE A 186 5.17 1.89 24.44
CA ILE A 186 6.54 1.38 24.20
C ILE A 186 7.08 1.93 22.88
N ILE A 187 8.37 2.28 22.83
CA ILE A 187 9.06 2.57 21.58
C ILE A 187 9.83 1.33 21.13
N VAL A 188 9.61 0.91 19.90
CA VAL A 188 10.44 -0.08 19.21
C VAL A 188 11.26 0.65 18.16
N ALA A 189 12.55 0.81 18.43
CA ALA A 189 13.48 1.50 17.54
C ALA A 189 14.23 0.46 16.69
N ASP A 190 13.96 0.42 15.39
CA ASP A 190 14.65 -0.44 14.42
C ASP A 190 15.96 0.22 13.96
N GLU A 191 17.07 -0.17 14.57
CA GLU A 191 18.37 0.50 14.47
C GLU A 191 19.39 -0.31 13.66
N VAL A 192 18.93 -1.11 12.69
CA VAL A 192 19.80 -1.95 11.85
C VAL A 192 20.83 -1.18 11.03
N TYR A 193 20.66 0.13 10.85
CA TYR A 193 21.57 1.01 10.13
C TYR A 193 22.41 1.93 11.04
N GLN A 194 22.27 1.85 12.37
CA GLN A 194 22.94 2.76 13.31
C GLN A 194 24.46 2.80 13.14
N LEU A 195 25.09 1.65 12.85
CA LEU A 195 26.54 1.51 12.64
C LEU A 195 26.99 1.79 11.19
N LEU A 196 26.08 2.24 10.33
CA LEU A 196 26.32 2.42 8.89
C LEU A 196 26.22 3.88 8.45
N SER A 197 26.44 4.81 9.37
CA SER A 197 26.58 6.23 9.04
C SER A 197 27.85 6.45 8.23
N PHE A 198 27.81 7.40 7.30
CA PHE A 198 28.97 7.71 6.47
C PHE A 198 30.09 8.33 7.28
N PRO A 199 31.36 8.19 6.83
CA PRO A 199 32.52 8.60 7.63
C PRO A 199 32.56 10.07 8.07
N HIS A 200 31.88 10.95 7.33
CA HIS A 200 31.82 12.39 7.61
C HIS A 200 30.60 12.80 8.45
N VAL A 201 29.70 11.85 8.76
CA VAL A 201 28.50 12.08 9.56
C VAL A 201 28.75 11.62 10.99
N THR A 202 28.37 12.45 11.96
CA THR A 202 28.30 12.05 13.37
C THR A 202 26.88 11.58 13.67
N PRO A 203 26.63 10.26 13.82
CA PRO A 203 25.29 9.77 14.07
C PRO A 203 24.76 10.23 15.44
N PRO A 204 23.46 10.53 15.55
CA PRO A 204 22.82 10.66 16.84
C PRO A 204 22.93 9.37 17.66
N PRO A 205 23.01 9.46 18.99
CA PRO A 205 23.03 8.28 19.85
C PRO A 205 21.80 7.38 19.64
N PRO A 206 21.94 6.04 19.80
CA PRO A 206 20.82 5.10 19.71
C PRO A 206 19.66 5.49 20.62
N MET A 207 18.42 5.20 20.23
CA MET A 207 17.21 5.60 20.97
C MET A 207 17.23 5.17 22.44
N PHE A 208 17.74 3.96 22.72
CA PHE A 208 17.82 3.42 24.08
C PHE A 208 18.69 4.26 25.03
N THR A 209 19.63 5.05 24.51
CA THR A 209 20.48 5.92 25.34
C THR A 209 19.71 7.01 26.08
N PHE A 210 18.50 7.33 25.63
CA PHE A 210 17.62 8.34 26.24
C PHE A 210 16.57 7.72 27.18
N ASP A 211 16.52 6.39 27.32
CA ASP A 211 15.51 5.69 28.13
C ASP A 211 15.89 5.65 29.61
N GLU A 212 15.27 6.53 30.40
CA GLU A 212 15.39 6.56 31.86
C GLU A 212 14.23 5.83 32.57
N HIS A 213 13.22 5.37 31.82
CA HIS A 213 11.92 4.95 32.36
C HIS A 213 11.40 3.63 31.79
N ASP A 214 12.29 2.82 31.23
CA ASP A 214 12.02 1.46 30.78
C ASP A 214 10.91 1.37 29.72
N THR A 215 10.96 2.22 28.70
CA THR A 215 9.96 2.29 27.62
C THR A 215 10.51 1.95 26.23
N VAL A 216 11.82 1.76 26.07
CA VAL A 216 12.45 1.56 24.75
C VAL A 216 12.96 0.13 24.58
N LEU A 217 12.65 -0.45 23.42
CA LEU A 217 13.27 -1.66 22.87
C LEU A 217 13.97 -1.31 21.55
N ALA A 218 15.30 -1.23 21.56
CA ALA A 218 16.09 -0.98 20.36
C ALA A 218 16.50 -2.31 19.71
N LEU A 219 16.29 -2.44 18.40
CA LEU A 219 16.56 -3.64 17.61
C LEU A 219 17.80 -3.43 16.74
N GLY A 220 18.77 -4.34 16.86
CA GLY A 220 19.94 -4.39 15.99
C GLY A 220 20.08 -5.71 15.25
N SER A 221 20.93 -5.73 14.22
CA SER A 221 21.09 -6.91 13.35
C SER A 221 22.45 -6.97 12.68
N PHE A 222 23.01 -8.18 12.58
CA PHE A 222 24.19 -8.46 11.78
C PHE A 222 23.90 -8.55 10.27
N SER A 223 22.64 -8.40 9.86
CA SER A 223 22.24 -8.58 8.45
C SER A 223 22.82 -7.53 7.50
N LYS A 224 23.13 -6.32 8.00
CA LYS A 224 23.66 -5.21 7.20
C LYS A 224 25.13 -4.90 7.47
N ILE A 225 25.70 -5.48 8.54
CA ILE A 225 27.06 -5.21 9.00
C ILE A 225 27.97 -6.45 8.98
N LEU A 226 27.45 -7.61 8.56
CA LEU A 226 28.20 -8.87 8.49
C LEU A 226 27.65 -9.80 7.40
N ALA A 227 26.55 -10.52 7.68
CA ALA A 227 25.95 -11.43 6.70
C ALA A 227 24.47 -11.72 7.04
N PRO A 228 23.53 -11.50 6.09
CA PRO A 228 22.11 -11.75 6.30
C PRO A 228 21.78 -13.19 6.71
N ALA A 229 22.48 -14.17 6.12
CA ALA A 229 22.23 -15.60 6.31
C ALA A 229 22.51 -16.09 7.73
N LEU A 230 23.29 -15.35 8.53
CA LEU A 230 23.56 -15.70 9.93
C LEU A 230 22.31 -15.63 10.79
N ARG A 231 21.31 -14.83 10.39
CA ARG A 231 20.09 -14.59 11.16
C ARG A 231 20.42 -14.33 12.63
N LEU A 232 21.27 -13.33 12.88
CA LEU A 232 21.70 -12.94 14.22
C LEU A 232 21.44 -11.45 14.42
N GLY A 233 20.87 -11.10 15.57
CA GLY A 233 20.60 -9.73 15.98
C GLY A 233 20.48 -9.64 17.49
N TRP A 234 20.02 -8.48 17.96
CA TRP A 234 19.81 -8.26 19.39
C TRP A 234 18.66 -7.28 19.63
N ILE A 235 18.11 -7.34 20.83
CA ILE A 235 17.29 -6.31 21.45
C ILE A 235 18.13 -5.70 22.57
N GLN A 236 18.24 -4.37 22.59
CA GLN A 236 18.69 -3.61 23.74
C GLN A 236 17.46 -3.05 24.47
N GLY A 237 17.33 -3.33 25.75
CA GLY A 237 16.16 -2.95 26.53
C GLY A 237 16.41 -2.97 28.03
N SER A 238 15.52 -2.35 28.79
CA SER A 238 15.59 -2.39 30.25
C SER A 238 15.29 -3.78 30.81
N HIS A 239 15.73 -4.05 32.03
CA HIS A 239 15.42 -5.30 32.72
C HIS A 239 13.90 -5.56 32.79
N LYS A 240 13.09 -4.52 33.00
CA LYS A 240 11.63 -4.62 33.07
C LYS A 240 11.00 -5.11 31.76
N LEU A 241 11.51 -4.68 30.62
CA LEU A 241 10.99 -5.11 29.32
C LEU A 241 11.60 -6.45 28.91
N LEU A 242 12.90 -6.65 29.13
CA LEU A 242 13.58 -7.91 28.79
C LEU A 242 13.06 -9.09 29.61
N SER A 243 12.68 -8.90 30.88
CA SER A 243 12.14 -10.00 31.70
C SER A 243 10.83 -10.58 31.13
N LYS A 244 10.04 -9.78 30.40
CA LYS A 244 8.85 -10.28 29.68
C LYS A 244 9.22 -11.14 28.48
N ILE A 245 10.31 -10.79 27.80
CA ILE A 245 10.85 -11.57 26.69
C ILE A 245 11.41 -12.88 27.22
N GLU A 246 12.20 -12.84 28.29
CA GLU A 246 12.83 -14.00 28.90
C GLU A 246 11.81 -15.04 29.40
N GLY A 247 10.63 -14.62 29.87
CA GLY A 247 9.56 -15.52 30.29
C GLY A 247 8.74 -16.15 29.16
N CYS A 248 9.17 -16.00 27.90
CA CYS A 248 8.46 -16.58 26.75
C CYS A 248 8.71 -18.09 26.66
N GLY A 249 7.65 -18.89 26.73
CA GLY A 249 7.74 -20.36 26.67
C GLY A 249 8.39 -20.92 25.38
N GLN A 250 8.41 -20.16 24.28
CA GLN A 250 9.16 -20.53 23.07
C GLN A 250 10.68 -20.63 23.36
N LEU A 251 11.19 -19.76 24.23
CA LEU A 251 12.59 -19.69 24.59
C LEU A 251 12.97 -20.71 25.67
N ASP A 252 12.04 -21.02 26.58
CA ASP A 252 12.21 -22.06 27.60
C ASP A 252 12.55 -23.41 26.96
N SER A 253 11.85 -23.76 25.87
CA SER A 253 12.09 -25.00 25.15
C SER A 253 13.38 -25.00 24.33
N SER A 254 13.91 -23.83 23.94
CA SER A 254 15.05 -23.72 23.04
C SER A 254 16.38 -23.42 23.75
N GLY A 255 16.36 -22.99 25.02
CA GLY A 255 17.56 -22.57 25.75
C GLY A 255 18.21 -21.33 25.12
N GLY A 256 17.41 -20.41 24.60
CA GLY A 256 17.87 -19.21 23.88
C GLY A 256 17.96 -19.38 22.36
N ILE A 257 18.52 -18.36 21.68
CA ILE A 257 18.50 -18.25 20.22
C ILE A 257 19.92 -18.39 19.64
N SER A 258 20.07 -19.27 18.64
CA SER A 258 21.25 -19.42 17.78
C SER A 258 22.61 -19.41 18.51
N PRO A 259 22.85 -20.28 19.52
CA PRO A 259 24.07 -20.25 20.32
C PRO A 259 25.34 -20.49 19.50
N VAL A 260 25.31 -21.40 18.51
CA VAL A 260 26.47 -21.70 17.65
C VAL A 260 26.87 -20.47 16.83
N ILE A 261 25.91 -19.85 16.15
CA ILE A 261 26.16 -18.65 15.35
C ILE A 261 26.63 -17.49 16.24
N SER A 262 26.02 -17.32 17.41
CA SER A 262 26.46 -16.33 18.41
C SER A 262 27.92 -16.56 18.84
N GLY A 263 28.34 -17.82 19.00
CA GLY A 263 29.72 -18.17 19.32
C GLY A 263 30.72 -17.88 18.20
N ILE A 264 30.34 -18.12 16.95
CA ILE A 264 31.16 -17.80 15.77
C ILE A 264 31.32 -16.27 15.66
N VAL A 265 30.22 -15.53 15.79
CA VAL A 265 30.26 -14.05 15.71
C VAL A 265 30.98 -13.46 16.93
N HIS A 266 30.87 -14.06 18.11
CA HIS A 266 31.72 -13.72 19.26
C HIS A 266 33.20 -13.82 18.93
N ALA A 267 33.64 -14.93 18.33
CA ALA A 267 35.04 -15.09 17.91
C ALA A 267 35.44 -14.01 16.89
N ALA A 268 34.57 -13.69 15.92
CA ALA A 268 34.82 -12.64 14.94
C ALA A 268 34.95 -11.23 15.56
N ILE A 269 34.16 -10.92 16.59
CA ILE A 269 34.25 -9.66 17.32
C ILE A 269 35.53 -9.62 18.17
N ALA A 270 35.78 -10.68 18.94
CA ALA A 270 36.90 -10.75 19.87
C ALA A 270 38.27 -10.71 19.15
N SER A 271 38.35 -11.26 17.93
CA SER A 271 39.57 -11.21 17.10
C SER A 271 39.70 -9.95 16.26
N GLY A 272 38.72 -9.04 16.29
CA GLY A 272 38.72 -7.79 15.50
C GLY A 272 38.26 -7.95 14.04
N LEU A 273 38.03 -9.17 13.55
CA LEU A 273 37.59 -9.45 12.18
C LEU A 273 36.26 -8.74 11.84
N GLN A 274 35.34 -8.67 12.79
CA GLN A 274 34.06 -7.98 12.61
C GLN A 274 34.25 -6.46 12.46
N GLN A 275 35.16 -5.86 13.23
CA GLN A 275 35.42 -4.42 13.12
C GLN A 275 36.06 -4.08 11.77
N GLU A 276 37.07 -4.84 11.34
CA GLU A 276 37.72 -4.66 10.04
C GLU A 276 36.70 -4.78 8.89
N HIS A 277 35.78 -5.75 8.98
CA HIS A 277 34.72 -5.92 8.00
C HIS A 277 33.72 -4.76 8.00
N LEU A 278 33.30 -4.27 9.17
CA LEU A 278 32.42 -3.12 9.28
C LEU A 278 33.06 -1.87 8.66
N ASP A 279 34.33 -1.58 8.99
CA ASP A 279 35.06 -0.42 8.47
C ASP A 279 35.12 -0.48 6.93
N THR A 280 35.44 -1.65 6.37
CA THR A 280 35.44 -1.89 4.92
C THR A 280 34.06 -1.69 4.31
N THR A 281 33.01 -2.18 4.98
CA THR A 281 31.62 -2.07 4.54
C THR A 281 31.17 -0.61 4.48
N VAL A 282 31.43 0.18 5.53
CA VAL A 282 31.08 1.61 5.57
C VAL A 282 31.79 2.37 4.45
N GLN A 283 33.09 2.14 4.25
CA GLN A 283 33.83 2.80 3.16
C GLN A 283 33.31 2.41 1.77
N THR A 284 32.98 1.12 1.57
CA THR A 284 32.43 0.62 0.31
C THR A 284 31.07 1.24 0.01
N LEU A 285 30.17 1.26 0.99
CA LEU A 285 28.83 1.85 0.85
C LEU A 285 28.92 3.35 0.60
N TRP A 286 29.80 4.06 1.33
CA TRP A 286 30.05 5.48 1.11
C TRP A 286 30.55 5.75 -0.31
N GLY A 287 31.57 5.03 -0.79
CA GLY A 287 32.10 5.23 -2.13
C GLY A 287 31.06 4.99 -3.23
N ARG A 288 30.18 4.00 -3.06
CA ARG A 288 29.08 3.72 -3.99
C ARG A 288 27.98 4.79 -3.94
N ALA A 289 27.59 5.22 -2.74
CA ALA A 289 26.61 6.28 -2.56
C ALA A 289 27.09 7.62 -3.13
N ASP A 290 28.33 8.01 -2.83
CA ASP A 290 28.95 9.24 -3.35
C ASP A 290 29.03 9.24 -4.88
N ALA A 291 29.41 8.11 -5.48
CA ALA A 291 29.42 7.93 -6.94
C ALA A 291 28.02 8.11 -7.55
N LEU A 292 27.01 7.44 -6.97
CA LEU A 292 25.63 7.52 -7.40
C LEU A 292 25.12 8.98 -7.30
N MET A 293 25.30 9.61 -6.15
CA MET A 293 24.81 10.98 -5.89
C MET A 293 25.49 12.04 -6.76
N LYS A 294 26.82 11.95 -6.96
CA LYS A 294 27.55 12.85 -7.86
C LYS A 294 27.07 12.74 -9.29
N GLU A 295 26.87 11.51 -9.77
CA GLU A 295 26.38 11.29 -11.12
C GLU A 295 24.92 11.73 -11.28
N LEU A 296 24.04 11.41 -10.32
CA LEU A 296 22.65 11.89 -10.31
C LEU A 296 22.60 13.42 -10.35
N LYS A 297 23.41 14.10 -9.53
CA LYS A 297 23.48 15.57 -9.54
C LYS A 297 23.93 16.12 -10.90
N ALA A 298 24.79 15.40 -11.62
CA ALA A 298 25.29 15.84 -12.92
C ALA A 298 24.30 15.57 -14.07
N CYS A 299 23.47 14.52 -13.98
CA CYS A 299 22.67 14.07 -15.11
C CYS A 299 21.15 14.13 -14.92
N LEU A 300 20.62 14.20 -13.70
CA LEU A 300 19.17 14.26 -13.48
C LEU A 300 18.56 15.48 -14.21
N PRO A 301 17.40 15.30 -14.87
CA PRO A 301 16.75 16.39 -15.57
C PRO A 301 16.04 17.37 -14.61
N GLU A 302 15.62 18.51 -15.16
CA GLU A 302 14.96 19.57 -14.41
C GLU A 302 13.72 19.06 -13.65
N GLY A 303 13.52 19.60 -12.44
CA GLY A 303 12.39 19.25 -11.57
C GLY A 303 12.54 17.93 -10.82
N VAL A 304 13.59 17.14 -11.07
CA VAL A 304 13.90 15.93 -10.32
C VAL A 304 14.91 16.25 -9.21
N THR A 305 14.66 15.76 -8.00
CA THR A 305 15.54 15.96 -6.84
C THR A 305 15.80 14.63 -6.15
N PHE A 306 16.78 14.59 -5.24
CA PHE A 306 17.01 13.41 -4.39
C PHE A 306 17.47 13.83 -3.00
N GLU A 307 17.18 12.99 -2.02
CA GLU A 307 17.60 13.15 -0.64
C GLU A 307 19.03 12.62 -0.46
N VAL A 308 19.85 13.36 0.27
CA VAL A 308 21.21 12.96 0.64
C VAL A 308 21.12 12.18 1.96
N PRO A 309 21.35 10.85 1.95
CA PRO A 309 21.30 10.07 3.17
C PRO A 309 22.55 10.28 4.02
N ASP A 310 22.39 10.15 5.34
CA ASP A 310 23.49 10.14 6.30
C ASP A 310 24.31 8.83 6.29
N GLY A 311 23.77 7.80 5.63
CA GLY A 311 24.34 6.46 5.59
C GLY A 311 23.35 5.41 5.14
N GLY A 312 23.55 4.17 5.61
CA GLY A 312 22.65 3.06 5.31
C GLY A 312 22.82 2.55 3.87
N TYR A 313 21.70 2.28 3.20
CA TYR A 313 21.66 1.52 1.93
C TYR A 313 20.96 2.25 0.79
N PHE A 314 20.24 3.34 1.07
CA PHE A 314 19.23 3.89 0.16
C PHE A 314 19.38 5.38 -0.11
N VAL A 315 19.10 5.78 -1.34
CA VAL A 315 18.87 7.17 -1.78
C VAL A 315 17.43 7.27 -2.26
N LEU A 316 16.71 8.32 -1.88
CA LEU A 316 15.35 8.57 -2.32
C LEU A 316 15.33 9.68 -3.39
N VAL A 317 14.85 9.35 -4.59
CA VAL A 317 14.67 10.30 -5.70
C VAL A 317 13.20 10.71 -5.77
N ARG A 318 12.94 11.99 -6.04
CA ARG A 318 11.61 12.59 -6.18
C ARG A 318 11.44 13.17 -7.59
N LEU A 319 10.46 12.65 -8.31
CA LEU A 319 10.00 13.18 -9.60
C LEU A 319 9.13 14.44 -9.39
N PRO A 320 8.96 15.27 -10.44
CA PRO A 320 7.98 16.34 -10.45
C PRO A 320 6.58 15.89 -9.98
N GLU A 321 5.83 16.84 -9.44
CA GLU A 321 4.45 16.60 -9.02
C GLU A 321 3.56 16.16 -10.20
N GLY A 322 2.59 15.29 -9.93
CA GLY A 322 1.72 14.68 -10.95
C GLY A 322 2.31 13.45 -11.64
N MET A 323 3.64 13.29 -11.66
CA MET A 323 4.28 12.09 -12.23
C MET A 323 4.17 10.89 -11.28
N ASN A 324 4.15 9.69 -11.85
CA ASN A 324 4.02 8.45 -11.09
C ASN A 324 5.19 7.50 -11.41
N ALA A 325 5.94 7.13 -10.37
CA ALA A 325 7.10 6.27 -10.46
C ALA A 325 6.77 4.84 -10.92
N ASN A 326 5.52 4.38 -10.83
CA ASN A 326 5.12 3.11 -11.43
C ASN A 326 5.03 3.19 -12.95
N ASP A 327 4.58 4.32 -13.49
CA ASP A 327 4.39 4.52 -14.93
C ASP A 327 5.73 4.71 -15.65
N LEU A 328 6.77 5.15 -14.92
CA LEU A 328 8.15 5.20 -15.38
C LEU A 328 8.82 3.82 -15.47
N LEU A 329 8.37 2.79 -14.74
CA LEU A 329 9.07 1.50 -14.67
C LEU A 329 9.27 0.82 -16.04
N PRO A 330 8.27 0.75 -16.94
CA PRO A 330 8.46 0.16 -18.27
C PRO A 330 9.51 0.90 -19.10
N ILE A 331 9.56 2.23 -18.99
CA ILE A 331 10.57 3.08 -19.68
C ILE A 331 11.95 2.83 -19.08
N ALA A 332 12.06 2.82 -17.74
CA ALA A 332 13.30 2.51 -17.04
C ALA A 332 13.86 1.14 -17.44
N GLN A 333 13.00 0.12 -17.58
CA GLN A 333 13.41 -1.21 -18.03
C GLN A 333 13.99 -1.22 -19.45
N LYS A 334 13.42 -0.44 -20.39
CA LYS A 334 13.98 -0.25 -21.74
C LYS A 334 15.37 0.37 -21.68
N HIS A 335 15.60 1.29 -20.74
CA HIS A 335 16.90 1.89 -20.45
C HIS A 335 17.82 1.00 -19.59
N LYS A 336 17.43 -0.25 -19.32
CA LYS A 336 18.21 -1.21 -18.53
C LYS A 336 18.51 -0.72 -17.11
N VAL A 337 17.54 -0.07 -16.47
CA VAL A 337 17.57 0.29 -15.05
C VAL A 337 16.24 -0.02 -14.35
N MET A 338 16.30 -0.43 -13.09
CA MET A 338 15.13 -0.66 -12.24
C MET A 338 15.34 -0.04 -10.86
N TYR A 339 14.25 0.32 -10.21
CA TYR A 339 14.20 0.88 -8.86
C TYR A 339 12.91 0.42 -8.17
N LEU A 340 12.77 0.70 -6.87
CA LEU A 340 11.53 0.37 -6.15
C LEU A 340 10.64 1.62 -6.07
N PRO A 341 9.42 1.62 -6.65
CA PRO A 341 8.51 2.76 -6.57
C PRO A 341 8.09 3.07 -5.13
N GLY A 342 8.01 4.37 -4.81
CA GLY A 342 7.63 4.89 -3.50
C GLY A 342 6.25 4.40 -3.03
N ALA A 343 5.33 4.14 -3.97
CA ALA A 343 4.03 3.56 -3.71
C ALA A 343 4.07 2.21 -2.94
N SER A 344 5.21 1.52 -2.93
CA SER A 344 5.42 0.30 -2.14
C SER A 344 5.51 0.56 -0.63
N PHE A 345 5.77 1.81 -0.22
CA PHE A 345 5.96 2.22 1.18
C PHE A 345 4.83 3.10 1.72
N SER A 346 4.19 3.89 0.84
CA SER A 346 2.98 4.66 1.13
C SER A 346 2.30 5.08 -0.19
N SER A 347 0.97 5.13 -0.19
CA SER A 347 0.17 5.63 -1.32
C SER A 347 0.39 7.11 -1.64
N ASN A 348 0.96 7.88 -0.71
CA ASN A 348 1.30 9.29 -0.88
C ASN A 348 2.67 9.50 -1.56
N MET A 349 3.43 8.43 -1.79
CA MET A 349 4.77 8.49 -2.41
C MET A 349 4.76 8.11 -3.90
N LYS A 350 3.71 8.47 -4.65
CA LYS A 350 3.56 8.07 -6.05
C LYS A 350 4.71 8.54 -6.93
N ASN A 351 5.28 9.71 -6.67
CA ASN A 351 6.35 10.33 -7.45
C ASN A 351 7.76 10.03 -6.91
N PHE A 352 7.94 9.05 -6.03
CA PHE A 352 9.24 8.73 -5.43
C PHE A 352 9.82 7.41 -5.94
N LEU A 353 11.15 7.32 -5.98
CA LEU A 353 11.91 6.13 -6.31
C LEU A 353 12.92 5.87 -5.20
N ARG A 354 12.96 4.66 -4.65
CA ARG A 354 14.05 4.24 -3.76
C ARG A 354 15.13 3.52 -4.57
N LEU A 355 16.36 4.03 -4.50
CA LEU A 355 17.55 3.43 -5.10
C LEU A 355 18.42 2.80 -4.00
N SER A 356 18.88 1.57 -4.21
CA SER A 356 19.84 0.90 -3.32
C SER A 356 21.25 0.95 -3.91
N PHE A 357 22.23 1.36 -3.12
CA PHE A 357 23.65 1.37 -3.51
C PHE A 357 24.47 0.20 -2.93
N SER A 358 23.79 -0.85 -2.45
CA SER A 358 24.44 -1.97 -1.73
C SER A 358 24.95 -3.11 -2.61
N TRP A 359 24.62 -3.12 -3.90
CA TRP A 359 24.91 -4.28 -4.77
C TRP A 359 26.05 -4.02 -5.75
N TYR A 360 25.85 -3.10 -6.69
CA TYR A 360 26.78 -2.86 -7.80
C TYR A 360 28.01 -2.02 -7.38
N ASP A 361 29.05 -2.04 -8.20
CA ASP A 361 30.30 -1.33 -7.92
C ASP A 361 30.29 0.13 -8.41
N PHE A 362 31.38 0.85 -8.11
CA PHE A 362 31.50 2.28 -8.39
C PHE A 362 31.15 2.68 -9.85
N PRO A 363 31.69 2.03 -10.91
CA PRO A 363 31.36 2.42 -12.29
C PRO A 363 29.90 2.14 -12.65
N ASP A 364 29.33 1.09 -12.07
CA ASP A 364 27.95 0.67 -12.31
C ASP A 364 26.96 1.62 -11.66
N MET A 365 27.31 2.22 -10.50
CA MET A 365 26.50 3.28 -9.88
C MET A 365 26.34 4.47 -10.81
N GLN A 366 27.44 4.90 -11.45
CA GLN A 366 27.40 6.00 -12.42
C GLN A 366 26.61 5.61 -13.67
N LEU A 367 26.81 4.39 -14.18
CA LEU A 367 26.05 3.89 -15.34
C LEU A 367 24.55 3.85 -15.04
N GLY A 368 24.15 3.34 -13.87
CA GLY A 368 22.77 3.27 -13.43
C GLY A 368 22.14 4.65 -13.26
N ALA A 369 22.88 5.63 -12.72
CA ALA A 369 22.42 7.01 -12.61
C ALA A 369 22.13 7.62 -13.99
N ARG A 370 23.05 7.47 -14.95
CA ARG A 370 22.86 7.95 -16.32
C ARG A 370 21.66 7.30 -17.00
N ARG A 371 21.55 5.97 -16.94
CA ARG A 371 20.39 5.22 -17.48
C ARG A 371 19.07 5.68 -16.85
N LEU A 372 19.07 5.95 -15.54
CA LEU A 372 17.89 6.45 -14.85
C LEU A 372 17.53 7.86 -15.31
N ALA A 373 18.50 8.75 -15.44
CA ALA A 373 18.27 10.10 -15.95
C ALA A 373 17.74 10.10 -17.38
N ASP A 374 18.27 9.24 -18.26
CA ASP A 374 17.78 9.05 -19.63
C ASP A 374 16.33 8.57 -19.65
N ALA A 375 16.00 7.58 -18.81
CA ALA A 375 14.63 7.09 -18.65
C ALA A 375 13.67 8.16 -18.13
N ILE A 376 14.11 8.98 -17.17
CA ILE A 376 13.27 10.06 -16.63
C ILE A 376 13.06 11.16 -17.68
N ARG A 377 14.06 11.51 -18.50
CA ARG A 377 13.89 12.46 -19.61
C ARG A 377 12.86 11.96 -20.63
N GLU A 378 12.96 10.70 -21.06
CA GLU A 378 11.96 10.10 -21.95
C GLU A 378 10.56 10.12 -21.30
N TYR A 379 10.46 9.81 -20.01
CA TYR A 379 9.17 9.86 -19.31
C TYR A 379 8.63 11.29 -19.15
N GLN A 380 9.48 12.30 -18.94
CA GLN A 380 9.07 13.70 -18.91
C GLN A 380 8.54 14.16 -20.27
N GLU A 381 9.13 13.72 -21.38
CA GLU A 381 8.62 14.00 -22.73
C GLU A 381 7.25 13.35 -22.95
N VAL A 382 7.10 12.07 -22.57
CA VAL A 382 5.81 11.36 -22.65
C VAL A 382 4.75 12.04 -21.77
N PHE A 383 5.10 12.38 -20.54
CA PHE A 383 4.21 13.05 -19.59
C PHE A 383 3.83 14.46 -20.06
N ALA A 384 4.78 15.23 -20.58
CA ALA A 384 4.51 16.55 -21.16
C ALA A 384 3.65 16.45 -22.42
N ALA A 385 3.84 15.43 -23.27
CA ALA A 385 2.99 15.20 -24.44
C ALA A 385 1.58 14.76 -24.05
N GLN A 386 1.43 13.92 -23.02
CA GLN A 386 0.12 13.54 -22.46
C GLN A 386 -0.56 14.76 -21.86
N LYS A 387 0.13 15.53 -21.02
CA LYS A 387 -0.38 16.76 -20.44
C LYS A 387 -0.69 17.81 -21.49
N SER A 388 0.12 17.93 -22.55
CA SER A 388 -0.15 18.84 -23.68
C SER A 388 -1.30 18.32 -24.54
N ALA A 389 -1.53 17.00 -24.63
CA ALA A 389 -2.68 16.43 -25.32
C ALA A 389 -3.96 16.58 -24.50
N GLU A 390 -3.89 16.45 -23.17
CA GLU A 390 -4.93 16.79 -22.20
C GLU A 390 -5.22 18.29 -22.21
N GLU A 391 -4.19 19.12 -22.21
CA GLU A 391 -4.29 20.58 -22.30
C GLU A 391 -4.78 21.00 -23.71
N ALA A 392 -4.34 20.35 -24.79
CA ALA A 392 -4.83 20.60 -26.16
C ALA A 392 -6.28 20.14 -26.34
N THR A 393 -6.68 19.03 -25.71
CA THR A 393 -8.09 18.63 -25.60
C THR A 393 -8.87 19.55 -24.65
N SER A 394 -8.21 20.26 -23.73
CA SER A 394 -8.80 21.30 -22.88
C SER A 394 -8.85 22.71 -23.50
N THR A 395 -8.06 22.98 -24.55
CA THR A 395 -8.03 24.27 -25.27
C THR A 395 -8.95 24.34 -26.49
N SER A 396 -9.71 23.28 -26.78
CA SER A 396 -11.02 23.48 -27.39
C SER A 396 -11.95 24.00 -26.28
N GLU A 397 -12.59 25.16 -26.46
CA GLU A 397 -13.58 25.70 -25.51
C GLU A 397 -14.42 24.57 -24.88
N GLY A 398 -14.36 24.50 -23.54
CA GLY A 398 -14.43 23.26 -22.77
C GLY A 398 -15.53 22.27 -23.14
N LYS A 399 -15.17 20.98 -23.19
CA LYS A 399 -16.13 19.88 -23.38
C LYS A 399 -15.74 18.61 -22.63
N GLY A 400 -15.70 18.69 -21.30
CA GLY A 400 -16.20 17.54 -20.53
C GLY A 400 -17.66 17.30 -20.92
N VAL A 401 -18.12 16.04 -20.90
CA VAL A 401 -19.52 15.71 -21.22
C VAL A 401 -20.46 16.54 -20.34
N ARG A 402 -21.35 17.32 -20.95
CA ARG A 402 -22.27 18.19 -20.21
C ARG A 402 -23.48 17.37 -19.79
N VAL A 403 -23.61 17.14 -18.48
CA VAL A 403 -24.58 16.22 -17.91
C VAL A 403 -25.70 16.97 -17.21
N ALA A 404 -26.94 16.76 -17.67
CA ALA A 404 -28.12 17.15 -16.92
C ALA A 404 -28.58 15.99 -16.02
N VAL A 405 -29.02 16.31 -14.79
CA VAL A 405 -29.45 15.30 -13.82
C VAL A 405 -30.95 15.42 -13.57
N HIS A 406 -31.69 14.35 -13.86
CA HIS A 406 -33.10 14.21 -13.52
C HIS A 406 -33.24 13.42 -12.22
N GLY A 407 -33.86 14.03 -11.21
CA GLY A 407 -33.87 13.52 -9.83
C GLY A 407 -32.74 14.03 -8.95
N HIS A 408 -32.19 15.20 -9.27
CA HIS A 408 -31.02 15.82 -8.62
C HIS A 408 -31.18 16.07 -7.11
N ASP A 409 -32.42 16.22 -6.62
CA ASP A 409 -32.77 16.45 -5.22
C ASP A 409 -32.94 15.15 -4.42
N GLY A 410 -32.93 14.01 -5.10
CA GLY A 410 -32.91 12.69 -4.48
C GLY A 410 -31.54 12.30 -3.93
N ARG A 411 -31.50 11.27 -3.08
CA ARG A 411 -30.27 10.83 -2.38
C ARG A 411 -29.10 10.51 -3.30
N LEU A 412 -29.36 9.86 -4.44
CA LEU A 412 -28.32 9.55 -5.43
C LEU A 412 -28.06 10.74 -6.36
N GLY A 413 -29.11 11.43 -6.80
CA GLY A 413 -28.99 12.61 -7.66
C GLY A 413 -28.13 13.71 -7.06
N SER A 414 -28.26 13.99 -5.76
CA SER A 414 -27.45 15.01 -5.09
C SER A 414 -25.97 14.64 -5.04
N LEU A 415 -25.66 13.35 -4.88
CA LEU A 415 -24.29 12.84 -4.93
C LEU A 415 -23.73 12.90 -6.35
N ILE A 416 -24.54 12.60 -7.37
CA ILE A 416 -24.14 12.75 -8.78
C ILE A 416 -23.82 14.21 -9.10
N VAL A 417 -24.65 15.16 -8.66
CA VAL A 417 -24.36 16.60 -8.83
C VAL A 417 -23.07 17.00 -8.10
N THR A 418 -22.86 16.49 -6.89
CA THR A 418 -21.62 16.76 -6.14
C THR A 418 -20.40 16.22 -6.87
N GLU A 419 -20.51 15.03 -7.46
CA GLU A 419 -19.45 14.42 -8.26
C GLU A 419 -19.16 15.24 -9.52
N LEU A 420 -20.19 15.62 -10.29
CA LEU A 420 -20.07 16.42 -11.52
C LEU A 420 -19.52 17.83 -11.30
N ASN A 421 -19.50 18.34 -10.07
CA ASN A 421 -18.96 19.65 -9.72
C ASN A 421 -17.49 19.59 -9.25
N LYS A 422 -16.86 18.41 -9.19
CA LYS A 422 -15.43 18.29 -8.91
C LYS A 422 -14.61 18.74 -10.13
N THR A 423 -13.45 19.34 -9.87
CA THR A 423 -12.59 19.96 -10.89
C THR A 423 -11.88 18.94 -11.80
N ASP A 424 -11.85 17.66 -11.41
CA ASP A 424 -11.00 16.64 -12.04
C ASP A 424 -11.83 15.60 -12.82
N ASN A 425 -13.05 15.95 -13.24
CA ASN A 425 -13.95 15.04 -13.95
C ASN A 425 -14.11 15.41 -15.43
N ASP A 426 -14.08 14.39 -16.31
CA ASP A 426 -14.37 14.51 -17.76
C ASP A 426 -15.85 14.81 -18.06
N ALA A 427 -16.63 15.20 -17.05
CA ALA A 427 -18.04 15.57 -17.15
C ALA A 427 -18.33 16.73 -16.20
N SER A 428 -19.25 17.60 -16.62
CA SER A 428 -19.68 18.79 -15.86
C SER A 428 -21.19 18.83 -15.69
N PHE A 429 -21.64 19.44 -14.60
CA PHE A 429 -23.06 19.60 -14.32
C PHE A 429 -23.66 20.72 -15.21
N ALA A 430 -24.51 20.32 -16.17
CA ALA A 430 -25.16 21.23 -17.11
C ALA A 430 -26.49 21.79 -16.58
N GLY A 431 -27.04 21.21 -15.52
CA GLY A 431 -28.27 21.65 -14.86
C GLY A 431 -29.20 20.52 -14.44
N ALA A 432 -30.23 20.87 -13.69
CA ALA A 432 -31.23 19.93 -13.19
C ALA A 432 -32.43 19.86 -14.14
N ILE A 433 -32.96 18.65 -14.36
CA ILE A 433 -34.28 18.45 -14.95
C ILE A 433 -35.26 18.11 -13.83
N VAL A 434 -36.42 18.77 -13.80
CA VAL A 434 -37.47 18.58 -12.80
C VAL A 434 -38.81 18.39 -13.51
N THR A 435 -39.48 17.25 -13.29
CA THR A 435 -40.72 16.85 -13.98
C THR A 435 -41.93 16.68 -13.04
N ARG A 436 -41.98 17.47 -11.95
CA ARG A 436 -43.06 17.42 -10.93
C ARG A 436 -44.43 17.80 -11.54
N LEU A 437 -45.50 17.17 -11.03
CA LEU A 437 -46.86 17.26 -11.61
C LEU A 437 -47.46 18.68 -11.55
N GLU A 438 -47.06 19.52 -10.59
CA GLU A 438 -47.75 20.78 -10.28
C GLU A 438 -47.12 22.02 -10.95
N THR A 439 -45.88 21.93 -11.46
CA THR A 439 -45.07 23.10 -11.86
C THR A 439 -44.57 23.07 -13.31
N GLY A 440 -44.98 22.09 -14.11
CA GLY A 440 -44.42 21.87 -15.46
C GLY A 440 -42.97 21.35 -15.42
N VAL A 441 -42.37 21.15 -16.61
CA VAL A 441 -40.97 20.69 -16.72
C VAL A 441 -40.02 21.88 -16.68
N GLN A 442 -39.08 21.86 -15.73
CA GLN A 442 -37.93 22.77 -15.69
C GLN A 442 -36.70 22.00 -16.17
N ALA A 443 -35.94 22.60 -17.09
CA ALA A 443 -34.73 22.01 -17.65
C ALA A 443 -33.73 23.12 -18.02
N PRO A 444 -32.41 22.83 -18.04
CA PRO A 444 -31.41 23.73 -18.61
C PRO A 444 -31.58 23.85 -20.13
N ASP A 445 -30.79 24.72 -20.77
CA ASP A 445 -30.68 24.71 -22.23
C ASP A 445 -30.17 23.36 -22.72
N LEU A 446 -31.06 22.57 -23.30
CA LEU A 446 -30.80 21.21 -23.76
C LEU A 446 -29.83 21.16 -24.95
N ASN A 447 -29.62 22.25 -25.70
CA ASN A 447 -28.55 22.29 -26.70
C ASN A 447 -27.16 22.27 -26.05
N ASN A 448 -27.09 22.61 -24.76
CA ASN A 448 -25.90 22.55 -23.93
C ASN A 448 -25.80 21.24 -23.13
N VAL A 449 -26.62 20.23 -23.42
CA VAL A 449 -26.65 18.95 -22.72
C VAL A 449 -26.26 17.83 -23.69
N ASP A 450 -25.26 17.04 -23.31
CA ASP A 450 -24.84 15.86 -24.08
C ASP A 450 -25.47 14.58 -23.52
N VAL A 451 -25.70 14.53 -22.22
CA VAL A 451 -26.26 13.37 -21.51
C VAL A 451 -27.26 13.79 -20.45
N VAL A 452 -28.35 13.04 -20.33
CA VAL A 452 -29.26 13.10 -19.19
C VAL A 452 -29.07 11.84 -18.34
N ILE A 453 -28.73 12.01 -17.06
CA ILE A 453 -28.80 10.93 -16.07
C ILE A 453 -30.15 10.99 -15.36
N ASP A 454 -30.98 9.96 -15.52
CA ASP A 454 -32.22 9.77 -14.79
C ASP A 454 -32.06 8.76 -13.66
N VAL A 455 -32.34 9.22 -12.44
CA VAL A 455 -32.37 8.41 -11.21
C VAL A 455 -33.69 8.60 -10.45
N THR A 456 -34.77 8.93 -11.17
CA THR A 456 -36.10 9.16 -10.59
C THR A 456 -36.89 7.86 -10.42
N LEU A 457 -38.22 7.95 -10.39
CA LEU A 457 -39.14 6.81 -10.42
C LEU A 457 -39.57 6.56 -11.88
N PRO A 458 -40.08 5.36 -12.23
CA PRO A 458 -40.45 5.06 -13.62
C PRO A 458 -41.40 6.07 -14.29
N ALA A 459 -42.32 6.67 -13.52
CA ALA A 459 -43.19 7.74 -14.02
C ALA A 459 -42.41 9.03 -14.38
N GLY A 460 -41.33 9.32 -13.64
CA GLY A 460 -40.39 10.39 -13.95
C GLY A 460 -39.64 10.09 -15.24
N THR A 461 -39.04 8.89 -15.36
CA THR A 461 -38.35 8.43 -16.57
C THR A 461 -39.22 8.62 -17.82
N LYS A 462 -40.50 8.23 -17.76
CA LYS A 462 -41.44 8.42 -18.87
C LYS A 462 -41.61 9.89 -19.23
N LYS A 463 -41.79 10.76 -18.24
CA LYS A 463 -41.96 12.21 -18.46
C LYS A 463 -40.73 12.88 -19.08
N VAL A 464 -39.52 12.52 -18.64
CA VAL A 464 -38.31 13.13 -19.22
C VAL A 464 -38.12 12.69 -20.68
N ILE A 465 -38.43 11.43 -21.01
CA ILE A 465 -38.42 10.94 -22.39
C ILE A 465 -39.42 11.72 -23.25
N SER A 466 -40.68 11.85 -22.81
CA SER A 466 -41.70 12.60 -23.53
C SER A 466 -41.27 14.06 -23.74
N TYR A 467 -40.76 14.72 -22.69
CA TYR A 467 -40.31 16.10 -22.77
C TYR A 467 -39.15 16.30 -23.76
N LEU A 468 -38.11 15.46 -23.71
CA LEU A 468 -36.96 15.56 -24.61
C LEU A 468 -37.38 15.37 -26.08
N ARG A 469 -38.29 14.41 -26.35
CA ARG A 469 -38.84 14.18 -27.69
C ARG A 469 -39.66 15.38 -28.16
N GLU A 470 -40.53 15.92 -27.33
CA GLU A 470 -41.30 17.14 -27.66
C GLU A 470 -40.40 18.32 -27.99
N GLN A 471 -39.29 18.53 -27.27
CA GLN A 471 -38.33 19.59 -27.59
C GLN A 471 -37.65 19.35 -28.95
N LYS A 472 -37.36 18.08 -29.29
CA LYS A 472 -36.77 17.71 -30.59
C LYS A 472 -37.76 17.90 -31.74
N ASP A 473 -39.00 17.44 -31.57
CA ASP A 473 -40.06 17.53 -32.58
C ASP A 473 -40.49 18.99 -32.82
N ALA A 474 -40.47 19.83 -31.78
CA ALA A 474 -40.70 21.27 -31.88
C ALA A 474 -39.49 22.05 -32.45
N GLY A 475 -38.39 21.38 -32.83
CA GLY A 475 -37.19 22.01 -33.39
C GLY A 475 -36.38 22.86 -32.41
N LYS A 476 -36.66 22.78 -31.10
CA LYS A 476 -35.98 23.57 -30.06
C LYS A 476 -34.60 23.05 -29.69
N ILE A 477 -34.34 21.77 -29.99
CA ILE A 477 -33.02 21.15 -29.81
C ILE A 477 -32.51 20.51 -31.10
N SER A 478 -31.24 20.69 -31.37
CA SER A 478 -30.57 20.18 -32.57
C SER A 478 -30.38 18.65 -32.56
N LYS A 479 -30.08 18.08 -31.39
CA LYS A 479 -29.90 16.64 -31.15
C LYS A 479 -30.56 16.22 -29.83
N LEU A 480 -30.95 14.96 -29.73
CA LEU A 480 -31.35 14.37 -28.45
C LEU A 480 -30.09 14.00 -27.65
N PRO A 481 -30.04 14.28 -26.33
CA PRO A 481 -28.94 13.83 -25.47
C PRO A 481 -28.98 12.31 -25.31
N ALA A 482 -27.83 11.68 -25.06
CA ALA A 482 -27.84 10.28 -24.61
C ALA A 482 -28.53 10.17 -23.25
N LEU A 483 -29.19 9.04 -22.99
CA LEU A 483 -29.96 8.85 -21.76
C LEU A 483 -29.35 7.73 -20.92
N VAL A 484 -28.93 8.05 -19.71
CA VAL A 484 -28.46 7.08 -18.71
C VAL A 484 -29.54 6.88 -17.67
N VAL A 485 -30.08 5.67 -17.54
CA VAL A 485 -31.19 5.37 -16.62
C VAL A 485 -30.70 4.45 -15.51
N GLY A 486 -30.69 4.96 -14.28
CA GLY A 486 -30.41 4.20 -13.05
C GLY A 486 -31.67 3.88 -12.23
N THR A 487 -32.84 4.12 -12.80
CA THR A 487 -34.15 3.95 -12.15
C THR A 487 -34.52 2.47 -12.05
N THR A 488 -34.86 2.00 -10.86
CA THR A 488 -35.34 0.63 -10.62
C THR A 488 -36.87 0.56 -10.65
N GLY A 489 -37.44 -0.54 -11.15
CA GLY A 489 -38.89 -0.80 -11.12
C GLY A 489 -39.47 -1.13 -12.50
N ALA A 490 -40.79 -0.97 -12.67
CA ALA A 490 -41.48 -1.17 -13.93
C ALA A 490 -41.19 0.01 -14.89
N LEU A 491 -40.03 -0.02 -15.52
CA LEU A 491 -39.58 1.01 -16.46
C LEU A 491 -40.47 1.06 -17.71
N PRO A 492 -40.63 2.24 -18.33
CA PRO A 492 -41.39 2.41 -19.56
C PRO A 492 -40.57 1.91 -20.77
N MET A 493 -40.45 0.59 -20.91
CA MET A 493 -39.57 -0.03 -21.90
C MET A 493 -39.89 0.36 -23.35
N GLU A 494 -41.16 0.44 -23.72
CA GLU A 494 -41.59 0.88 -25.06
C GLU A 494 -41.09 2.30 -25.37
N ASP A 495 -41.16 3.21 -24.39
CA ASP A 495 -40.70 4.60 -24.52
C ASP A 495 -39.16 4.65 -24.63
N LEU A 496 -38.45 3.83 -23.85
CA LEU A 496 -36.98 3.72 -23.88
C LEU A 496 -36.47 3.14 -25.21
N GLU A 497 -37.12 2.09 -25.72
CA GLU A 497 -36.78 1.48 -27.01
C GLU A 497 -37.03 2.47 -28.16
N ALA A 498 -38.14 3.22 -28.12
CA ALA A 498 -38.43 4.27 -29.08
C ALA A 498 -37.38 5.40 -29.04
N TYR A 499 -36.97 5.83 -27.84
CA TYR A 499 -35.90 6.83 -27.66
C TYR A 499 -34.55 6.31 -28.16
N SER A 500 -34.24 5.04 -27.91
CA SER A 500 -32.95 4.43 -28.26
C SER A 500 -32.67 4.38 -29.76
N LYS A 501 -33.71 4.44 -30.59
CA LYS A 501 -33.60 4.55 -32.05
C LYS A 501 -33.11 5.93 -32.50
N LEU A 502 -33.19 6.93 -31.63
CA LEU A 502 -32.88 8.33 -31.94
C LEU A 502 -31.65 8.86 -31.19
N ALA A 503 -31.38 8.36 -29.99
CA ALA A 503 -30.17 8.64 -29.22
C ALA A 503 -29.78 7.43 -28.36
N PRO A 504 -28.50 7.25 -28.00
CA PRO A 504 -28.09 6.11 -27.19
C PRO A 504 -28.76 6.09 -25.81
N VAL A 505 -29.16 4.90 -25.35
CA VAL A 505 -29.72 4.71 -24.00
C VAL A 505 -28.88 3.67 -23.25
N ALA A 506 -28.31 4.06 -22.12
CA ALA A 506 -27.60 3.16 -21.20
C ALA A 506 -28.48 2.87 -19.98
N LEU A 507 -28.98 1.64 -19.87
CA LEU A 507 -29.79 1.20 -18.73
C LEU A 507 -28.89 0.47 -17.73
N ARG A 508 -28.85 0.94 -16.48
CA ARG A 508 -28.04 0.34 -15.41
C ARG A 508 -28.90 -0.01 -14.21
N SER A 509 -28.86 -1.29 -13.82
CA SER A 509 -29.52 -1.80 -12.62
C SER A 509 -28.79 -1.39 -11.34
N ASN A 510 -27.49 -1.06 -11.46
CA ASN A 510 -26.62 -0.53 -10.42
C ASN A 510 -25.44 0.21 -11.08
N PHE A 511 -25.03 1.35 -10.52
CA PHE A 511 -23.86 2.08 -11.00
C PHE A 511 -22.52 1.59 -10.42
N SER A 512 -22.50 0.63 -9.50
CA SER A 512 -21.25 0.07 -8.99
C SER A 512 -20.47 -0.65 -10.09
N VAL A 513 -19.19 -0.29 -10.24
CA VAL A 513 -18.26 -0.97 -11.16
C VAL A 513 -17.97 -2.41 -10.71
N GLY A 514 -18.08 -2.71 -9.41
CA GLY A 514 -17.78 -4.03 -8.87
C GLY A 514 -18.86 -5.08 -9.20
N VAL A 515 -20.10 -4.66 -9.41
CA VAL A 515 -21.23 -5.57 -9.67
C VAL A 515 -21.09 -6.30 -11.02
N PRO A 516 -20.76 -5.63 -12.15
CA PRO A 516 -20.46 -6.33 -13.40
C PRO A 516 -19.35 -7.37 -13.28
N LEU A 517 -18.27 -7.06 -12.56
CA LEU A 517 -17.18 -8.01 -12.33
C LEU A 517 -17.66 -9.24 -11.54
N VAL A 518 -18.42 -9.02 -10.46
CA VAL A 518 -19.03 -10.13 -9.72
C VAL A 518 -19.95 -10.96 -10.62
N SER A 519 -20.74 -10.34 -11.48
CA SER A 519 -21.59 -11.04 -12.46
C SER A 519 -20.77 -11.97 -13.37
N GLU A 520 -19.64 -11.52 -13.89
CA GLU A 520 -18.75 -12.36 -14.71
C GLU A 520 -18.07 -13.46 -13.89
N LEU A 521 -17.62 -13.17 -12.68
CA LEU A 521 -16.99 -14.15 -11.80
C LEU A 521 -17.96 -15.27 -11.41
N ILE A 522 -19.22 -14.94 -11.07
CA ILE A 522 -20.22 -15.94 -10.68
C ILE A 522 -20.66 -16.77 -11.88
N LYS A 523 -20.73 -16.20 -13.09
CA LYS A 523 -20.99 -16.97 -14.31
C LYS A 523 -19.85 -17.96 -14.57
N ALA A 524 -18.60 -17.49 -14.48
CA ALA A 524 -17.42 -18.33 -14.67
C ALA A 524 -17.32 -19.44 -13.62
N ALA A 525 -17.63 -19.13 -12.36
CA ALA A 525 -17.68 -20.12 -11.28
C ALA A 525 -18.78 -21.15 -11.53
N ALA A 526 -20.02 -20.71 -11.77
CA ALA A 526 -21.15 -21.59 -12.05
C ALA A 526 -20.89 -22.53 -13.23
N PHE A 527 -20.23 -22.04 -14.29
CA PHE A 527 -19.89 -22.85 -15.46
C PHE A 527 -18.79 -23.89 -15.19
N LYS A 528 -17.81 -23.59 -14.32
CA LYS A 528 -16.65 -24.46 -14.07
C LYS A 528 -16.86 -25.47 -12.96
N LEU A 529 -17.80 -25.23 -12.05
CA LEU A 529 -18.08 -26.12 -10.93
C LEU A 529 -18.78 -27.41 -11.41
N PRO A 530 -18.45 -28.57 -10.84
CA PRO A 530 -19.03 -29.84 -11.26
C PRO A 530 -20.51 -29.95 -10.88
N SER A 531 -21.25 -30.75 -11.63
CA SER A 531 -22.70 -30.92 -11.46
C SER A 531 -23.12 -31.68 -10.20
N GLU A 532 -22.24 -32.50 -9.63
CA GLU A 532 -22.55 -33.34 -8.49
C GLU A 532 -22.10 -32.68 -7.18
N GLY A 533 -23.05 -32.47 -6.27
CA GLY A 533 -22.79 -32.02 -4.91
C GLY A 533 -22.65 -30.52 -4.71
N TRP A 534 -22.76 -29.71 -5.77
CA TRP A 534 -22.68 -28.25 -5.69
C TRP A 534 -24.03 -27.56 -5.78
N ASN A 535 -24.27 -26.58 -4.91
CA ASN A 535 -25.42 -25.68 -4.98
C ASN A 535 -24.97 -24.21 -4.92
N VAL A 536 -25.84 -23.31 -5.36
CA VAL A 536 -25.61 -21.86 -5.31
C VAL A 536 -26.75 -21.12 -4.63
N GLU A 537 -26.42 -20.18 -3.75
CA GLU A 537 -27.36 -19.26 -3.11
C GLU A 537 -26.86 -17.82 -3.18
N VAL A 538 -27.80 -16.88 -3.19
CA VAL A 538 -27.51 -15.44 -3.20
C VAL A 538 -28.04 -14.83 -1.92
N THR A 539 -27.21 -14.05 -1.22
CA THR A 539 -27.65 -13.22 -0.10
C THR A 539 -27.38 -11.75 -0.39
N GLU A 540 -28.28 -10.87 0.03
CA GLU A 540 -28.08 -9.43 -0.01
C GLU A 540 -28.32 -8.78 1.34
N ILE A 541 -27.55 -7.74 1.64
CA ILE A 541 -27.75 -6.90 2.83
C ILE A 541 -27.87 -5.45 2.36
N HIS A 542 -28.91 -4.76 2.79
CA HIS A 542 -29.11 -3.35 2.55
C HIS A 542 -29.69 -2.68 3.79
N HIS A 543 -29.65 -1.35 3.83
CA HIS A 543 -30.26 -0.57 4.89
C HIS A 543 -31.76 -0.84 5.05
N THR A 544 -32.26 -0.60 6.26
CA THR A 544 -33.67 -0.80 6.65
C THR A 544 -34.70 -0.09 5.77
N LYS A 545 -34.32 1.04 5.17
CA LYS A 545 -35.21 1.86 4.31
C LYS A 545 -35.29 1.44 2.84
N LYS A 546 -34.68 0.32 2.42
CA LYS A 546 -34.70 -0.12 1.00
C LYS A 546 -36.03 -0.82 0.70
N LEU A 547 -36.72 -0.35 -0.34
CA LEU A 547 -38.11 -0.74 -0.64
C LEU A 547 -38.21 -2.05 -1.45
N ASP A 548 -37.28 -2.28 -2.37
CA ASP A 548 -37.23 -3.48 -3.20
C ASP A 548 -36.54 -4.63 -2.45
N ALA A 549 -37.14 -5.83 -2.45
CA ALA A 549 -36.56 -7.07 -1.95
C ALA A 549 -37.03 -8.25 -2.83
N PRO A 550 -36.13 -9.00 -3.51
CA PRO A 550 -34.71 -8.71 -3.68
C PRO A 550 -34.46 -7.40 -4.44
N SER A 551 -33.30 -6.82 -4.19
CA SER A 551 -32.77 -5.65 -4.86
C SER A 551 -32.63 -5.86 -6.36
N GLY A 552 -32.72 -4.78 -7.15
CA GLY A 552 -32.45 -4.83 -8.59
C GLY A 552 -31.12 -5.51 -8.93
N THR A 553 -30.07 -5.22 -8.17
CA THR A 553 -28.76 -5.86 -8.32
C THR A 553 -28.79 -7.36 -8.07
N ALA A 554 -29.43 -7.83 -6.98
CA ALA A 554 -29.54 -9.26 -6.72
C ALA A 554 -30.32 -9.98 -7.83
N LYS A 555 -31.41 -9.37 -8.33
CA LYS A 555 -32.15 -9.89 -9.49
C LYS A 555 -31.26 -10.01 -10.73
N THR A 556 -30.40 -9.04 -10.98
CA THR A 556 -29.42 -9.09 -12.10
C THR A 556 -28.42 -10.23 -11.92
N LEU A 557 -27.87 -10.44 -10.71
CA LEU A 557 -26.94 -11.54 -10.43
C LEU A 557 -27.62 -12.91 -10.57
N VAL A 558 -28.85 -13.07 -10.08
CA VAL A 558 -29.63 -14.31 -10.22
C VAL A 558 -29.95 -14.59 -11.69
N LYS A 559 -30.36 -13.57 -12.45
CA LYS A 559 -30.60 -13.70 -13.90
C LYS A 559 -29.32 -14.10 -14.65
N SER A 560 -28.20 -13.51 -14.25
CA SER A 560 -26.88 -13.81 -14.83
C SER A 560 -26.45 -15.24 -14.55
N LEU A 561 -26.69 -15.75 -13.34
CA LEU A 561 -26.50 -17.15 -12.99
C LEU A 561 -27.43 -18.05 -13.81
N ALA A 562 -28.74 -17.77 -13.82
CA ALA A 562 -29.72 -18.56 -14.56
C ALA A 562 -29.38 -18.67 -16.06
N ALA A 563 -28.85 -17.61 -16.66
CA ALA A 563 -28.42 -17.60 -18.06
C ALA A 563 -27.27 -18.58 -18.38
N THR A 564 -26.52 -19.05 -17.37
CA THR A 564 -25.45 -20.05 -17.59
C THR A 564 -25.99 -21.44 -17.85
N GLY A 565 -27.22 -21.76 -17.41
CA GLY A 565 -27.75 -23.13 -17.41
C GLY A 565 -26.95 -24.10 -16.55
N ALA A 566 -26.12 -23.60 -15.63
CA ALA A 566 -25.26 -24.43 -14.79
C ALA A 566 -26.09 -25.35 -13.89
N SER A 567 -25.62 -26.59 -13.75
CA SER A 567 -26.22 -27.64 -12.93
C SER A 567 -26.30 -27.30 -11.45
N CYS A 568 -25.39 -26.46 -10.94
CA CYS A 568 -25.40 -26.01 -9.54
C CYS A 568 -26.64 -25.17 -9.16
N LEU A 569 -27.45 -24.75 -10.14
CA LEU A 569 -28.73 -24.04 -9.93
C LEU A 569 -29.90 -24.97 -9.59
N GLY A 570 -29.67 -26.29 -9.62
CA GLY A 570 -30.69 -27.30 -9.36
C GLY A 570 -31.82 -27.31 -10.40
N GLU A 571 -32.88 -28.07 -10.11
CA GLU A 571 -34.00 -28.31 -11.04
C GLU A 571 -34.79 -27.04 -11.43
N THR A 572 -34.77 -26.02 -10.57
CA THR A 572 -35.48 -24.75 -10.83
C THR A 572 -34.73 -23.83 -11.79
N GLY A 573 -33.43 -24.07 -12.01
CA GLY A 573 -32.57 -23.20 -12.81
C GLY A 573 -32.37 -21.80 -12.21
N GLN A 574 -32.74 -21.57 -10.96
CA GLN A 574 -32.62 -20.28 -10.28
C GLN A 574 -31.97 -20.43 -8.91
N ALA A 575 -31.03 -19.54 -8.59
CA ALA A 575 -30.40 -19.47 -7.28
C ALA A 575 -31.38 -18.88 -6.24
N PRO A 576 -31.64 -19.55 -5.11
CA PRO A 576 -32.37 -18.97 -3.99
C PRO A 576 -31.77 -17.65 -3.56
N THR A 577 -32.61 -16.65 -3.25
CA THR A 577 -32.16 -15.30 -2.90
C THR A 577 -32.73 -14.86 -1.57
N HIS A 578 -31.84 -14.50 -0.64
CA HIS A 578 -32.18 -14.06 0.71
C HIS A 578 -31.89 -12.58 0.90
N SER A 579 -32.87 -11.82 1.35
CA SER A 579 -32.75 -10.37 1.52
C SER A 579 -32.76 -9.96 2.99
N LEU A 580 -31.65 -9.38 3.44
CA LEU A 580 -31.48 -8.85 4.79
C LEU A 580 -31.56 -7.32 4.78
N ARG A 581 -32.19 -6.76 5.81
CA ARG A 581 -32.37 -5.30 5.98
C ARG A 581 -31.76 -4.86 7.32
N LEU A 582 -30.48 -4.48 7.30
CA LEU A 582 -29.67 -4.24 8.50
C LEU A 582 -29.13 -2.80 8.53
N GLY A 583 -29.35 -2.12 9.66
CA GLY A 583 -28.76 -0.81 9.96
C GLY A 583 -28.84 0.20 8.81
N ASP A 584 -27.69 0.80 8.54
CA ASP A 584 -27.41 1.77 7.49
C ASP A 584 -26.61 1.19 6.31
N GLU A 585 -26.52 -0.14 6.21
CA GLU A 585 -25.77 -0.85 5.16
C GLU A 585 -26.07 -0.32 3.76
N VAL A 586 -25.01 0.04 3.03
CA VAL A 586 -25.16 0.68 1.72
C VAL A 586 -25.56 -0.35 0.66
N GLY A 587 -25.02 -1.55 0.75
CA GLY A 587 -25.33 -2.67 -0.13
C GLY A 587 -24.21 -3.71 -0.14
N GLN A 588 -24.54 -4.92 0.26
CA GLN A 588 -23.69 -6.11 0.13
C GLN A 588 -24.43 -7.19 -0.65
N HIS A 589 -23.73 -7.87 -1.54
CA HIS A 589 -24.22 -8.98 -2.33
C HIS A 589 -23.21 -10.11 -2.25
N THR A 590 -23.65 -11.27 -1.78
CA THR A 590 -22.80 -12.46 -1.64
C THR A 590 -23.41 -13.58 -2.46
N VAL A 591 -22.62 -14.19 -3.34
CA VAL A 591 -22.98 -15.42 -4.03
C VAL A 591 -22.15 -16.55 -3.43
N LEU A 592 -22.84 -17.53 -2.87
CA LEU A 592 -22.25 -18.68 -2.20
C LEU A 592 -22.38 -19.90 -3.10
N PHE A 593 -21.27 -20.52 -3.44
CA PHE A 593 -21.24 -21.86 -4.02
C PHE A 593 -20.74 -22.81 -2.95
N ALA A 594 -21.49 -23.87 -2.64
CA ALA A 594 -21.09 -24.85 -1.64
C ALA A 594 -21.06 -26.25 -2.23
N GLY A 595 -19.99 -26.99 -1.94
CA GLY A 595 -19.77 -28.37 -2.35
C GLY A 595 -19.34 -29.25 -1.17
N PRO A 596 -19.07 -30.55 -1.38
CA PRO A 596 -18.67 -31.46 -0.30
C PRO A 596 -17.32 -31.04 0.30
N GLY A 597 -17.34 -30.51 1.54
CA GLY A 597 -16.14 -30.16 2.29
C GLY A 597 -15.51 -28.80 1.93
N GLU A 598 -16.13 -28.03 1.03
CA GLU A 598 -15.62 -26.72 0.61
C GLU A 598 -16.74 -25.75 0.23
N ARG A 599 -16.40 -24.45 0.24
CA ARG A 599 -17.30 -23.38 -0.19
C ARG A 599 -16.53 -22.22 -0.79
N ILE A 600 -17.14 -21.56 -1.76
CA ILE A 600 -16.64 -20.36 -2.42
C ILE A 600 -17.65 -19.23 -2.18
N GLU A 601 -17.16 -18.12 -1.65
CA GLU A 601 -17.96 -16.92 -1.40
C GLU A 601 -17.43 -15.79 -2.28
N ILE A 602 -18.30 -15.26 -3.16
CA ILE A 602 -17.99 -14.09 -3.97
C ILE A 602 -18.80 -12.92 -3.41
N VAL A 603 -18.12 -11.99 -2.75
CA VAL A 603 -18.75 -10.86 -2.04
C VAL A 603 -18.43 -9.54 -2.74
N HIS A 604 -19.47 -8.78 -3.04
CA HIS A 604 -19.36 -7.35 -3.35
C HIS A 604 -19.96 -6.54 -2.21
N GLN A 605 -19.20 -5.60 -1.66
CA GLN A 605 -19.67 -4.68 -0.62
C GLN A 605 -19.39 -3.24 -1.04
N ALA A 606 -20.44 -2.43 -1.15
CA ALA A 606 -20.31 -0.99 -1.27
C ALA A 606 -20.10 -0.40 0.13
N THR A 607 -18.93 0.17 0.39
CA THR A 607 -18.58 0.73 1.72
C THR A 607 -19.10 2.16 1.93
N ARG A 608 -19.50 2.84 0.86
CA ARG A 608 -20.01 4.22 0.89
C ARG A 608 -20.89 4.49 -0.34
N ARG A 609 -21.83 5.44 -0.27
CA ARG A 609 -22.85 5.69 -1.33
C ARG A 609 -22.29 6.41 -2.55
N GLU A 610 -21.20 7.14 -2.40
CA GLU A 610 -20.57 7.95 -3.45
C GLU A 610 -20.03 7.10 -4.60
N VAL A 611 -19.77 5.80 -4.36
CA VAL A 611 -19.33 4.87 -5.40
C VAL A 611 -20.35 4.76 -6.55
N PHE A 612 -21.64 4.91 -6.26
CA PHE A 612 -22.70 4.88 -7.27
C PHE A 612 -22.75 6.18 -8.07
N ALA A 613 -22.44 7.32 -7.44
CA ALA A 613 -22.36 8.60 -8.15
C ALA A 613 -21.16 8.62 -9.11
N ILE A 614 -20.00 8.17 -8.65
CA ILE A 614 -18.80 8.00 -9.48
C ILE A 614 -19.10 7.09 -10.69
N GLY A 615 -19.77 5.96 -10.45
CA GLY A 615 -20.17 5.05 -11.51
C GLY A 615 -21.17 5.66 -12.50
N ALA A 616 -22.16 6.42 -12.02
CA ALA A 616 -23.12 7.11 -12.88
C ALA A 616 -22.45 8.15 -13.78
N VAL A 617 -21.51 8.93 -13.24
CA VAL A 617 -20.71 9.90 -14.01
C VAL A 617 -19.85 9.18 -15.05
N ARG A 618 -19.23 8.05 -14.69
CA ARG A 618 -18.42 7.25 -15.63
C ARG A 618 -19.25 6.66 -16.78
N VAL A 619 -20.49 6.22 -16.52
CA VAL A 619 -21.38 5.75 -17.59
C VAL A 619 -21.80 6.94 -18.47
N ALA A 620 -22.06 8.10 -17.87
CA ALA A 620 -22.42 9.30 -18.61
C ALA A 620 -21.29 9.81 -19.52
N THR A 621 -20.02 9.75 -19.11
CA THR A 621 -18.91 10.16 -19.99
C THR A 621 -18.80 9.29 -21.24
N GLN A 622 -19.20 8.02 -21.16
CA GLN A 622 -19.14 7.07 -22.28
C GLN A 622 -20.41 7.06 -23.13
N ALA A 623 -21.58 7.37 -22.54
CA ALA A 623 -22.88 7.23 -23.19
C ALA A 623 -23.02 7.93 -24.57
N PRO A 624 -22.49 9.15 -24.80
CA PRO A 624 -22.55 9.82 -26.10
C PRO A 624 -21.84 9.07 -27.24
N SER A 625 -20.85 8.23 -26.90
CA SER A 625 -20.06 7.48 -27.87
C SER A 625 -20.65 6.10 -28.21
N LEU A 626 -21.69 5.66 -27.48
CA LEU A 626 -22.37 4.41 -27.77
C LEU A 626 -23.13 4.51 -29.10
N PRO A 627 -23.24 3.41 -29.87
CA PRO A 627 -24.11 3.39 -31.03
C PRO A 627 -25.57 3.54 -30.60
N LEU A 628 -26.44 3.97 -31.54
CA LEU A 628 -27.88 3.98 -31.31
C LEU A 628 -28.36 2.59 -30.89
N GLY A 629 -29.20 2.54 -29.87
CA GLY A 629 -29.65 1.30 -29.26
C GLY A 629 -29.78 1.39 -27.74
N LEU A 630 -30.46 0.38 -27.20
CA LEU A 630 -30.64 0.19 -25.77
C LEU A 630 -29.52 -0.71 -25.25
N HIS A 631 -28.68 -0.17 -24.38
CA HIS A 631 -27.52 -0.84 -23.79
C HIS A 631 -27.79 -1.16 -22.32
N SER A 632 -28.27 -2.36 -22.01
CA SER A 632 -28.45 -2.84 -20.64
C SER A 632 -27.22 -3.57 -20.10
N ASP A 633 -27.16 -3.75 -18.76
CA ASP A 633 -26.22 -4.66 -18.08
C ASP A 633 -26.32 -6.11 -18.57
#